data_AF-A8YXX7-F1
#
_entry.id   AF-A8YXX7-F1
#
_cell.length_a   1.000
_cell.length_b   1.000
_cell.length_c   1.000
_cell.angle_alpha   90.00
_cell.angle_beta   90.00
_cell.angle_gamma   90.00
#
_symmetry.space_group_name_H-M   'P 1'
#
loop_
_entity.id
_entity.type
_entity.pdbx_description
1 polymer ?
#
loop_
_entity_poly.entity_id
_entity_poly.type
_entity_poly.pdbx_seq_one_letter_code
_entity_poly.pdbx_strand_id
1 'polypeptide(L)'
;MEARTFWLLVVAVLALGSSSSTGQYVGLSANQCAVPAKDRVDCGYPEVTPEQCNNRGCCFDSSIHGVPWCFKPLQEAECTF
;
A
#
# COMPACT_ATOMS: atom_id res chain seq x y z
N MET A 1 22.58 30.08 33.18
CA MET A 1 23.26 29.38 32.07
C MET A 1 22.67 27.99 31.84
N GLU A 2 22.24 27.28 32.89
CA GLU A 2 21.62 25.94 32.85
C GLU A 2 20.48 25.73 31.84
N ALA A 3 19.56 26.69 31.67
CA ALA A 3 18.39 26.54 30.79
C ALA A 3 18.76 26.25 29.32
N ARG A 4 19.89 26.80 28.84
CA ARG A 4 20.37 26.58 27.47
C ARG A 4 20.92 25.17 27.33
N THR A 5 21.66 24.70 28.32
CA THR A 5 22.20 23.33 28.36
C THR A 5 21.07 22.31 28.41
N PHE A 6 20.07 22.52 29.27
CA PHE A 6 18.88 21.66 29.32
C PHE A 6 18.14 21.62 27.99
N TRP A 7 17.94 22.77 27.35
CA TRP A 7 17.35 22.84 26.00
C TRP A 7 18.15 22.05 24.96
N LEU A 8 19.47 22.20 24.95
CA LEU A 8 20.33 21.50 24.00
C LEU A 8 20.29 19.98 24.21
N LEU A 9 20.24 19.51 25.46
CA LEU A 9 20.13 18.08 25.75
C LEU A 9 18.78 17.51 25.30
N VAL A 10 17.67 18.23 25.51
CA VAL A 10 16.34 17.82 25.01
C VAL A 10 16.34 17.72 23.49
N VAL A 11 16.93 18.69 22.79
CA VAL A 11 17.05 18.66 21.32
C VAL A 11 17.91 17.47 20.85
N ALA A 12 19.01 17.17 21.55
CA ALA A 12 19.87 16.04 21.22
C ALA A 12 19.14 14.69 21.37
N VAL A 13 18.33 14.52 22.42
CA VAL A 13 17.52 13.30 22.63
C VAL A 13 16.45 13.16 21.56
N LEU A 14 15.77 14.25 21.16
CA LEU A 14 14.77 14.22 20.08
C LEU A 14 15.38 13.88 18.71
N ALA A 15 16.61 14.34 18.45
CA ALA A 15 17.33 14.02 17.21
C ALA A 15 17.82 12.55 17.16
N LEU A 16 18.11 11.94 18.30
CA LEU A 16 18.54 10.53 18.38
C LEU A 16 17.36 9.55 18.53
N GLY A 17 16.20 10.03 19.00
CA GLY A 17 15.10 9.22 19.51
C GLY A 17 13.92 8.98 18.55
N SER A 18 14.06 9.20 17.25
CA SER A 18 13.03 8.83 16.27
C SER A 18 13.53 7.75 15.33
N SER A 19 13.82 6.58 15.89
CA SER A 19 13.70 5.31 15.16
C SER A 19 12.22 5.08 14.86
N SER A 20 11.63 5.90 13.99
CA SER A 20 10.31 5.61 13.44
C SER A 20 10.54 4.49 12.43
N SER A 21 10.15 3.29 12.81
CA SER A 21 10.13 2.10 11.98
C SER A 21 9.76 2.50 10.55
N THR A 22 10.66 2.28 9.60
CA THR A 22 10.30 2.33 8.19
C THR A 22 9.15 1.34 8.05
N GLY A 23 7.92 1.83 7.95
CA GLY A 23 6.77 0.99 7.67
C GLY A 23 7.11 0.17 6.44
N GLN A 24 7.24 -1.15 6.63
CA GLN A 24 7.46 -2.06 5.52
C GLN A 24 6.15 -2.06 4.73
N TYR A 25 6.12 -1.29 3.65
CA TYR A 25 5.10 -1.48 2.63
C TYR A 25 5.36 -2.87 2.02
N VAL A 26 4.49 -3.83 2.32
CA VAL A 26 4.43 -5.07 1.56
C VAL A 26 3.88 -4.69 0.19
N GLY A 27 4.75 -4.63 -0.81
CA GLY A 27 4.32 -4.44 -2.19
C GLY A 27 3.38 -5.57 -2.60
N LEU A 28 2.38 -5.25 -3.42
CA LEU A 28 1.44 -6.23 -3.96
C LEU A 28 2.26 -7.34 -4.67
N SER A 29 2.22 -8.56 -4.14
CA SER A 29 2.89 -9.71 -4.77
C SER A 29 2.20 -10.03 -6.08
N ALA A 30 2.96 -10.31 -7.14
CA ALA A 30 2.44 -10.59 -8.49
C ALA A 30 1.38 -11.70 -8.52
N ASN A 31 1.39 -12.61 -7.54
CA ASN A 31 0.41 -13.69 -7.43
C ASN A 31 -0.99 -13.18 -7.01
N GLN A 32 -1.08 -12.04 -6.32
CA GLN A 32 -2.35 -11.50 -5.83
C GLN A 32 -3.29 -11.05 -6.94
N CYS A 33 -2.79 -10.85 -8.16
CA CYS A 33 -3.61 -10.50 -9.32
C CYS A 33 -4.17 -11.72 -10.08
N ALA A 34 -3.87 -12.95 -9.66
CA ALA A 34 -4.41 -14.18 -10.25
C ALA A 34 -5.86 -14.46 -9.80
N VAL A 35 -6.72 -13.44 -9.80
CA VAL A 35 -8.14 -13.57 -9.43
C VAL A 35 -8.93 -14.04 -10.66
N PRO A 36 -9.65 -15.19 -10.58
CA PRO A 36 -10.50 -15.65 -11.66
C PRO A 36 -11.64 -14.65 -11.90
N ALA A 37 -12.03 -14.45 -13.17
CA ALA A 37 -13.02 -13.46 -13.60
C ALA A 37 -14.32 -13.42 -12.78
N LYS A 38 -14.81 -14.60 -12.37
CA LYS A 38 -16.03 -14.77 -11.57
C LYS A 38 -15.92 -14.28 -10.12
N ASP A 39 -14.72 -14.23 -9.57
CA ASP A 39 -14.44 -13.83 -8.18
C ASP A 39 -13.84 -12.41 -8.11
N ARG A 40 -13.76 -11.71 -9.26
CA ARG A 40 -13.28 -10.32 -9.33
C ARG A 40 -14.27 -9.38 -8.66
N VAL A 41 -13.79 -8.68 -7.64
CA VAL A 41 -14.52 -7.60 -6.98
C VAL A 41 -14.07 -6.27 -7.56
N ASP A 42 -15.01 -5.45 -8.04
CA ASP A 42 -14.72 -4.13 -8.58
C ASP A 42 -13.90 -3.28 -7.59
N CYS A 43 -12.84 -2.65 -8.09
CA CYS A 43 -11.90 -1.82 -7.33
C CYS A 43 -11.80 -0.40 -7.93
N GLY A 44 -12.71 -0.03 -8.84
CA GLY A 44 -12.55 1.15 -9.68
C GLY A 44 -13.86 1.65 -10.28
N TYR A 45 -13.76 2.14 -11.51
CA TYR A 45 -14.91 2.61 -12.31
C TYR A 45 -14.76 2.09 -13.74
N PRO A 46 -15.86 1.98 -14.51
CA PRO A 46 -15.86 1.30 -15.81
C PRO A 46 -14.86 1.84 -16.85
N GLU A 47 -14.42 3.08 -16.72
CA GLU A 47 -13.44 3.73 -17.62
C GLU A 47 -12.09 4.02 -16.92
N VAL A 48 -11.66 3.13 -16.02
CA VAL A 48 -10.36 3.28 -15.35
C VAL A 48 -9.21 2.81 -16.24
N THR A 49 -8.16 3.62 -16.34
CA THR A 49 -6.94 3.20 -17.06
C THR A 49 -6.14 2.18 -16.25
N PRO A 50 -5.29 1.35 -16.88
CA PRO A 50 -4.42 0.42 -16.14
C PRO A 50 -3.60 1.13 -15.07
N GLU A 51 -3.07 2.32 -15.37
CA GLU A 51 -2.26 3.12 -14.46
C GLU A 51 -3.09 3.62 -13.26
N GLN A 52 -4.29 4.12 -13.48
CA GLN A 52 -5.19 4.57 -12.41
C GLN A 52 -5.62 3.42 -11.50
N CYS A 53 -5.84 2.23 -12.07
CA CYS A 53 -6.18 1.04 -11.32
C CYS A 53 -5.01 0.59 -10.43
N ASN A 54 -3.82 0.46 -11.00
CA ASN A 54 -2.61 0.07 -10.26
C ASN A 54 -2.23 1.09 -9.18
N ASN A 55 -2.39 2.39 -9.45
CA ASN A 55 -2.12 3.45 -8.47
C ASN A 55 -3.01 3.33 -7.22
N ARG A 56 -4.21 2.77 -7.34
CA ARG A 56 -5.11 2.48 -6.20
C ARG A 56 -4.72 1.24 -5.39
N GLY A 57 -3.68 0.52 -5.80
CA GLY A 57 -3.34 -0.79 -5.22
C GLY A 57 -4.26 -1.91 -5.69
N CYS A 58 -4.94 -1.73 -6.82
CA CYS A 58 -5.79 -2.74 -7.44
C CYS A 58 -5.04 -3.44 -8.59
N CYS A 59 -5.58 -4.57 -9.05
CA CYS A 59 -5.08 -5.30 -10.22
C CYS A 59 -5.88 -4.93 -11.47
N PHE A 60 -5.20 -4.82 -12.61
CA PHE A 60 -5.83 -4.58 -13.90
C PHE A 60 -5.67 -5.78 -14.83
N ASP A 61 -6.78 -6.32 -15.35
CA ASP A 61 -6.80 -7.35 -16.40
C ASP A 61 -7.96 -7.12 -17.38
N SER A 62 -7.62 -6.72 -18.61
CA SER A 62 -8.55 -6.52 -19.72
C SER A 62 -8.69 -7.75 -20.63
N SER A 63 -8.16 -8.91 -20.22
CA SER A 63 -8.19 -10.14 -21.04
C SER A 63 -9.58 -10.73 -21.21
N ILE A 64 -10.52 -10.38 -20.32
CA ILE A 64 -11.88 -10.93 -20.27
C ILE A 64 -12.89 -9.78 -20.34
N HIS A 65 -13.81 -9.86 -21.29
CA HIS A 65 -14.91 -8.90 -21.43
C HIS A 65 -16.09 -9.26 -20.51
N GLY A 66 -16.87 -8.25 -20.10
CA GLY A 66 -18.06 -8.44 -19.25
C GLY A 66 -17.78 -8.62 -17.77
N VAL A 67 -16.53 -8.44 -17.34
CA VAL A 67 -16.11 -8.45 -15.93
C VAL A 67 -15.35 -7.15 -15.59
N PRO A 68 -15.29 -6.76 -14.30
CA PRO A 68 -14.47 -5.62 -13.89
C PRO A 68 -13.00 -5.85 -14.28
N TRP A 69 -12.47 -4.96 -15.12
CA TRP A 69 -11.05 -4.99 -15.48
C TRP A 69 -10.16 -4.52 -14.35
N CYS A 70 -10.65 -3.60 -13.52
CA CYS A 70 -9.98 -3.19 -12.30
C CYS A 70 -10.62 -3.87 -11.10
N PHE A 71 -9.88 -4.77 -10.47
CA PHE A 71 -10.39 -5.62 -9.42
C PHE A 71 -9.45 -5.66 -8.21
N LYS A 72 -10.02 -5.99 -7.04
CA LYS A 72 -9.24 -6.11 -5.82
C LYS A 72 -8.29 -7.31 -5.93
N PRO A 73 -7.03 -7.18 -5.48
CA PRO A 73 -6.16 -8.33 -5.36
C PRO A 73 -6.77 -9.40 -4.45
N LEU A 74 -6.32 -10.64 -4.60
CA LEU A 74 -6.49 -11.65 -3.57
C LEU A 74 -5.94 -11.06 -2.28
N GLN A 75 -6.82 -10.86 -1.30
CA GLN A 75 -6.41 -10.74 0.09
C GLN A 75 -5.88 -12.13 0.48
N GLU A 76 -4.65 -12.45 0.07
CA GLU A 76 -3.84 -13.27 0.96
C GLU A 76 -3.77 -12.39 2.21
N ALA A 77 -4.62 -12.70 3.19
CA ALA A 77 -4.73 -11.96 4.43
C ALA A 77 -3.33 -11.60 4.87
N GLU A 78 -3.17 -10.34 5.30
CA GLU A 78 -1.95 -9.70 5.78
C GLU A 78 -0.85 -10.72 6.06
N CYS A 79 0.36 -10.54 5.52
CA CYS A 79 1.55 -11.19 6.05
C CYS A 79 1.49 -11.13 7.58
N THR A 80 0.95 -12.18 8.18
CA THR A 80 0.72 -12.25 9.61
C THR A 80 2.06 -12.70 10.09
N PHE A 81 2.74 -11.74 10.70
CA PHE A 81 4.05 -11.86 11.28
C PHE A 81 4.10 -12.99 12.32
#